data_AF-B0SW43-F1
#
_entry.id   AF-B0SW43-F1
#
_cell.length_a   1.000
_cell.length_b   1.000
_cell.length_c   1.000
_cell.angle_alpha   90.00
_cell.angle_beta   90.00
_cell.angle_gamma   90.00
#
_symmetry.space_group_name_H-M   'P 1'
#
loop_
_entity.id
_entity.type
_entity.pdbx_description
1 polymer ?
#
loop_
_entity_poly.entity_id
_entity_poly.type
_entity_poly.pdbx_seq_one_letter_code
_entity_poly.pdbx_strand_id
1 'polypeptide(L)' 'MASRDDLIKREALELWSMMRGEPAPEVSGGELLEIICRDLDLQGYDRVQSPFLRPTMIMRPEEWPEARKG' A
#
# COMPACT_ATOMS: atom_id res chain seq x y z
N MET A 1 21.95 -14.39 0.72
CA MET A 1 20.48 -14.23 0.70
C MET A 1 20.21 -12.76 0.42
N ALA A 2 19.31 -12.43 -0.51
CA ALA A 2 18.94 -11.04 -0.76
C ALA A 2 18.35 -10.43 0.52
N SER A 3 18.64 -9.15 0.80
CA SER A 3 18.03 -8.48 1.95
C SER A 3 16.54 -8.31 1.70
N ARG A 4 15.78 -8.10 2.79
CA ARG A 4 14.34 -7.80 2.69
C ARG A 4 14.09 -6.59 1.76
N ASP A 5 14.93 -5.58 1.85
CA ASP A 5 14.79 -4.35 1.08
C ASP A 5 15.13 -4.56 -0.40
N ASP A 6 16.08 -5.44 -0.74
CA ASP A 6 16.37 -5.81 -2.12
C ASP A 6 15.17 -6.51 -2.77
N LEU A 7 14.52 -7.41 -2.02
CA LEU A 7 13.29 -8.07 -2.47
C LEU A 7 12.17 -7.06 -2.69
N ILE A 8 11.95 -6.14 -1.73
CA ILE A 8 10.94 -5.09 -1.85
C ILE A 8 11.22 -4.19 -3.05
N LYS A 9 12.47 -3.76 -3.24
CA LYS A 9 12.86 -2.90 -4.36
C LYS A 9 12.62 -3.59 -5.70
N ARG A 10 12.91 -4.87 -5.83
CA ARG A 10 12.64 -5.65 -7.05
C ARG A 10 11.14 -5.66 -7.37
N GLU A 11 10.30 -6.04 -6.42
CA GLU A 11 8.85 -6.10 -6.62
C GLU A 11 8.27 -4.71 -6.93
N ALA A 12 8.75 -3.66 -6.25
CA ALA A 12 8.32 -2.28 -6.50
C ALA A 12 8.70 -1.78 -7.90
N LEU A 13 9.87 -2.18 -8.43
CA LEU A 13 10.28 -1.86 -9.80
C LEU A 13 9.43 -2.58 -10.84
N GLU A 14 9.10 -3.85 -10.61
CA GLU A 14 8.19 -4.60 -11.47
C GLU A 14 6.81 -3.93 -11.51
N LEU A 15 6.25 -3.58 -10.35
CA LEU A 15 4.99 -2.85 -10.25
C LEU A 15 5.03 -1.50 -10.97
N TRP A 16 6.10 -0.72 -10.78
CA TRP A 16 6.28 0.56 -11.48
C TRP A 16 6.23 0.38 -13.00
N SER A 17 6.97 -0.61 -13.53
CA SER A 17 7.04 -0.86 -14.97
C SER A 17 5.71 -1.26 -15.59
N MET A 18 4.84 -1.92 -14.83
CA MET A 18 3.50 -2.31 -15.27
C MET A 18 2.54 -1.11 -15.30
N MET A 19 2.69 -0.17 -14.37
CA MET A 19 1.80 0.97 -14.22
C MET A 19 2.21 2.17 -15.06
N ARG A 20 3.52 2.32 -15.33
CA ARG A 20 4.12 3.52 -15.92
C ARG A 20 5.09 3.14 -17.03
N GLY A 21 5.03 3.86 -18.14
CA GLY A 21 5.96 3.70 -19.27
C GLY A 21 7.27 4.49 -19.13
N GLU A 22 7.57 4.98 -17.93
CA GLU A 22 8.71 5.85 -17.62
C GLU A 22 9.66 5.15 -16.63
N PRO A 23 10.97 5.51 -16.62
CA PRO A 23 11.91 4.91 -15.68
C PRO A 23 11.53 5.20 -14.23
N ALA A 24 11.72 4.22 -13.35
CA ALA A 24 11.46 4.39 -11.92
C ALA A 24 12.48 5.34 -11.28
N PRO A 25 12.07 6.15 -10.27
CA PRO A 25 13.00 6.98 -9.54
C PRO A 25 14.00 6.16 -8.70
N GLU A 26 15.21 6.71 -8.54
CA GLU A 26 16.30 6.12 -7.75
C GLU A 26 16.09 6.36 -6.25
N VAL A 27 15.10 5.67 -5.68
CA VAL A 27 14.73 5.70 -4.25
C VAL A 27 14.76 4.30 -3.64
N SER A 28 14.59 4.15 -2.33
CA SER A 28 14.48 2.81 -1.72
C SER A 28 13.21 2.07 -2.19
N GLY A 29 13.16 0.75 -1.97
CA GLY A 29 11.99 -0.04 -2.34
C GLY A 29 10.71 0.40 -1.61
N GLY A 30 10.83 0.73 -0.32
CA GLY A 30 9.71 1.23 0.48
C GLY A 30 9.19 2.58 -0.04
N GLU A 31 10.08 3.53 -0.30
CA GLU A 31 9.71 4.84 -0.85
C GLU A 31 9.07 4.71 -2.24
N LEU A 32 9.56 3.80 -3.08
CA LEU A 32 8.96 3.56 -4.39
C LEU A 32 7.52 3.06 -4.28
N LEU A 33 7.23 2.17 -3.32
CA LEU A 33 5.87 1.70 -3.05
C LEU A 33 4.97 2.82 -2.54
N GLU A 34 5.47 3.70 -1.67
CA GLU A 34 4.70 4.86 -1.21
C GLU A 34 4.31 5.78 -2.37
N ILE A 35 5.21 6.03 -3.32
CA ILE A 35 4.91 6.82 -4.51
C ILE A 35 3.83 6.12 -5.34
N ILE A 36 4.00 4.82 -5.63
CA ILE A 36 3.00 4.02 -6.37
C ILE A 36 1.62 4.12 -5.69
N CYS A 37 1.56 3.97 -4.37
CA CYS A 37 0.32 3.99 -3.61
C CYS A 37 -0.35 5.37 -3.56
N ARG A 38 0.39 6.49 -3.67
CA ARG A 38 -0.20 7.83 -3.71
C ARG A 38 -1.00 8.09 -4.98
N ASP A 39 -0.59 7.50 -6.09
CA ASP A 39 -1.25 7.67 -7.39
C ASP A 39 -2.40 6.68 -7.60
N LEU A 40 -2.44 5.61 -6.82
CA LEU A 40 -3.57 4.70 -6.78
C LEU A 40 -4.73 5.37 -6.05
N ASP A 41 -5.91 5.38 -6.67
CA ASP A 41 -7.14 5.72 -5.98
C ASP A 41 -7.49 4.62 -4.96
N LEU A 42 -6.86 4.71 -3.78
CA LEU A 42 -7.06 3.79 -2.67
C LEU A 42 -8.48 3.89 -2.09
N GLN A 43 -9.30 4.86 -2.51
CA GLN A 43 -10.72 4.89 -2.11
C GLN A 43 -11.46 3.64 -2.60
N GLY A 44 -11.09 3.10 -3.77
CA GLY A 44 -11.61 1.82 -4.25
C GLY A 44 -11.06 0.59 -3.50
N TYR A 45 -9.93 0.75 -2.82
CA TYR A 45 -9.32 -0.27 -1.95
C TYR A 45 -9.73 -0.11 -0.48
N ASP A 46 -10.72 0.75 -0.18
CA ASP A 46 -11.44 0.64 1.09
C ASP A 46 -12.26 -0.65 1.02
N ARG A 47 -11.63 -1.77 1.41
CA ARG A 47 -12.19 -3.16 1.48
C ARG A 47 -13.40 -3.28 2.43
N VAL A 48 -13.90 -2.13 2.87
CA VAL A 48 -14.91 -1.84 3.87
C VAL A 48 -16.21 -1.39 3.19
N GLN A 49 -16.32 -1.46 1.86
CA GLN A 49 -17.61 -1.32 1.18
C GLN A 49 -18.26 -2.70 1.03
N SER A 50 -18.88 -3.19 2.12
CA SER A 50 -19.77 -4.34 2.06
C SER A 50 -21.21 -3.85 1.86
N PRO A 51 -21.97 -4.34 0.86
CA PRO A 51 -23.38 -3.97 0.71
C PRO A 51 -24.24 -4.46 1.89
N PHE A 52 -23.70 -5.34 2.74
CA PHE A 52 -24.41 -5.93 3.87
C PHE A 52 -24.03 -5.30 5.21
N LEU A 53 -22.92 -4.55 5.29
CA LEU A 53 -22.46 -3.92 6.53
C LEU A 53 -22.50 -2.41 6.37
N ARG A 54 -23.05 -1.73 7.38
CA ARG A 54 -22.96 -0.27 7.43
C ARG A 54 -21.51 0.12 7.71
N PRO A 55 -21.00 1.25 7.17
CA PRO A 55 -19.63 1.70 7.45
C PRO A 55 -19.28 1.78 8.94
N THR A 56 -20.26 2.12 9.79
CA THR A 56 -20.09 2.17 11.26
C THR A 56 -19.93 0.81 11.95
N MET A 57 -20.14 -0.30 11.23
CA MET A 57 -20.00 -1.67 11.74
C MET A 57 -18.65 -2.29 11.39
N ILE A 58 -17.79 -1.56 10.69
CA ILE A 58 -16.51 -2.08 10.19
C ILE A 58 -15.39 -1.38 10.95
N MET A 59 -14.79 -2.13 11.86
CA MET A 59 -13.69 -1.65 12.70
C MET A 59 -12.43 -1.49 11.84
N ARG A 60 -11.93 -0.26 11.76
CA ARG A 60 -10.71 0.05 11.02
C ARG A 60 -9.46 -0.31 11.84
N PRO A 61 -8.30 -0.57 11.20
CA PRO A 61 -7.06 -0.86 11.92
C PRO A 61 -6.67 0.23 12.93
N GLU A 62 -6.98 1.50 12.66
CA GLU A 62 -6.68 2.62 13.57
C GLU A 62 -7.60 2.61 14.81
N GLU A 63 -8.74 1.91 14.73
CA GLU A 63 -9.71 1.76 15.81
C GLU A 63 -9.42 0.53 16.68
N TRP A 64 -8.42 -0.28 16.33
CA TRP A 64 -8.06 -1.45 17.11
C TRP A 64 -7.65 -1.06 18.55
N PRO A 65 -8.16 -1.81 19.56
CA PRO A 65 -7.79 -1.57 20.95
C PRO A 65 -6.27 -1.63 21.18
N GLU A 66 -5.53 -2.43 20.42
CA GLU A 66 -4.07 -2.51 20.52
C GLU A 66 -3.35 -1.28 19.96
N ALA A 67 -3.93 -0.59 18.96
CA ALA A 67 -3.33 0.61 18.34
C ALA A 67 -3.36 1.84 19.27
N ARG A 68 -4.22 1.83 20.30
CA ARG A 68 -4.36 2.92 21.29
C ARG A 68 -3.34 2.89 22.43
N LYS A 69 -2.40 1.94 22.41
CA LYS A 69 -1.35 1.79 23.45
C LYS A 69 0.03 2.32 23.03
N GLY A 70 0.08 3.21 22.05
CA GLY A 70 1.29 3.93 21.62
C GLY A 70 1.41 5.31 22.25
#